data_AF-A0A920UAK4-F1
#
_entry.id   AF-A0A920UAK4-F1
#
_cell.length_a   1.000
_cell.length_b   1.000
_cell.length_c   1.000
_cell.angle_alpha   90.00
_cell.angle_beta   90.00
_cell.angle_gamma   90.00
#
_symmetry.space_group_name_H-M   'P 1'
#
loop_
_entity.id
_entity.type
_entity.pdbx_description
1 polymer ?
#
loop_
_entity_poly.entity_id
_entity_poly.type
_entity_poly.pdbx_seq_one_letter_code
_entity_poly.pdbx_strand_id
1 'polypeptide(L)'
;MVNDTRVLPARLRLRRSTGGMAEVLLCTLWMERFGDPALEIGAPWEALVRPSRRLPPGSELSIGGDPLVRDLVVEVGLDLGEGRRHVTLWTSDGDLLAALERHGGMPLPPYIEADLADPERYQTVFSDRPASAAAPTAGLISPMSPHRCGVCRGRVERLELVVGLDTFRPVTVADLDDHRMHRERYRVDPTVMEACRRPSVMVAGWWPWGLPPLGRWNQRRGSAPTD
;
A
#
# COMPACT_ATOMS: atom_id res chain seq x y z
N MET A 1 -1.99 3.97 19.58
CA MET A 1 -1.16 3.43 18.50
C MET A 1 -1.54 4.11 17.20
N VAL A 2 -0.54 4.47 16.39
CA VAL A 2 -0.72 5.20 15.12
C VAL A 2 -0.01 4.46 14.00
N ASN A 3 -0.58 4.50 12.79
CA ASN A 3 0.07 3.98 11.61
C ASN A 3 1.18 4.93 11.15
N ASP A 4 2.38 4.42 10.88
CA ASP A 4 3.53 5.21 10.42
C ASP A 4 3.91 4.98 8.96
N THR A 5 3.11 4.21 8.20
CA THR A 5 3.33 4.07 6.76
C THR A 5 2.99 5.35 6.00
N ARG A 6 3.81 5.61 4.98
CA ARG A 6 3.67 6.70 4.02
C ARG A 6 3.22 6.13 2.68
N VAL A 7 2.32 6.86 2.02
CA VAL A 7 1.77 6.46 0.72
C VAL A 7 2.80 6.68 -0.37
N LEU A 8 3.05 5.64 -1.16
CA LEU A 8 3.92 5.69 -2.34
C LEU A 8 3.19 6.37 -3.51
N PRO A 9 3.89 7.13 -4.37
CA PRO A 9 3.38 7.59 -5.66
C PRO A 9 3.26 6.40 -6.63
N ALA A 10 2.36 5.48 -6.33
CA ALA A 10 2.26 4.14 -6.92
C ALA A 10 1.37 4.08 -8.17
N ARG A 11 0.78 5.20 -8.63
CA ARG A 11 -0.01 5.25 -9.87
C ARG A 11 0.87 5.66 -11.05
N LEU A 12 1.16 4.70 -11.92
CA LEU A 12 1.98 4.89 -13.12
C LEU A 12 1.09 5.00 -14.36
N ARG A 13 1.33 6.02 -15.18
CA ARG A 13 0.72 6.20 -16.50
C ARG A 13 1.80 5.91 -17.55
N LEU A 14 1.72 4.71 -18.13
CA LEU A 14 2.75 4.15 -18.99
C LEU A 14 2.21 3.91 -20.40
N ARG A 15 3.11 3.66 -21.34
CA ARG A 15 2.75 3.30 -22.72
C ARG A 15 3.49 2.06 -23.16
N ARG A 16 2.85 1.31 -24.06
CA ARG A 16 3.51 0.22 -24.78
C ARG A 16 4.40 0.81 -25.86
N SER A 17 5.49 0.12 -26.20
CA SER A 17 6.32 0.45 -27.37
C SER A 17 5.53 0.43 -28.68
N THR A 18 4.52 -0.45 -28.78
CA THR A 18 3.61 -0.54 -29.93
C THR A 18 2.52 0.54 -29.94
N GLY A 19 2.53 1.46 -28.98
CA GLY A 19 1.47 2.44 -28.76
C GLY A 19 0.33 1.93 -27.88
N GLY A 20 -0.44 2.88 -27.36
CA GLY A 20 -1.52 2.65 -26.41
C GLY A 20 -1.11 2.92 -24.96
N MET A 21 -2.02 3.55 -24.21
CA MET A 21 -1.84 3.90 -22.80
C MET A 21 -2.17 2.71 -21.90
N ALA A 22 -1.42 2.56 -20.82
CA ALA A 22 -1.69 1.66 -19.72
C ALA A 22 -1.54 2.42 -18.40
N GLU A 23 -2.46 2.20 -17.46
CA GLU A 23 -2.31 2.59 -16.07
C GLU A 23 -1.94 1.37 -15.24
N VAL A 24 -0.92 1.52 -14.39
CA VAL A 24 -0.51 0.51 -13.42
C VAL A 24 -0.55 1.15 -12.04
N LEU A 25 -1.36 0.60 -11.15
CA LEU A 25 -1.45 1.01 -9.76
C LEU A 25 -0.80 -0.07 -8.89
N LEU A 26 0.38 0.20 -8.35
CA LEU A 26 1.06 -0.73 -7.44
C LEU A 26 0.31 -0.79 -6.11
N CYS A 27 0.07 -1.99 -5.59
CA CYS A 27 -0.76 -2.15 -4.40
C CYS A 27 0.01 -2.78 -3.23
N THR A 28 0.66 -3.92 -3.46
CA THR A 28 1.47 -4.57 -2.43
C THR A 28 2.60 -5.34 -3.10
N LEU A 29 3.75 -5.41 -2.43
CA LEU A 29 4.76 -6.42 -2.75
C LEU A 29 4.13 -7.80 -2.60
N TRP A 30 4.25 -8.63 -3.63
CA TRP A 30 3.78 -10.01 -3.60
C TRP A 30 4.88 -10.87 -2.98
N MET A 31 5.10 -10.77 -1.66
CA MET A 31 6.10 -11.61 -0.99
C MET A 31 5.58 -12.20 0.32
N GLU A 32 5.21 -13.48 0.29
CA GLU A 32 5.17 -14.35 1.47
C GLU A 32 6.58 -14.92 1.81
N ARG A 33 7.61 -14.67 0.97
CA ARG A 33 8.92 -15.33 1.04
C ARG A 33 10.15 -14.46 1.35
N PHE A 34 10.05 -13.14 1.30
CA PHE A 34 11.18 -12.25 1.58
C PHE A 34 10.72 -11.22 2.60
N GLY A 35 11.59 -10.91 3.56
CA GLY A 35 11.30 -10.18 4.80
C GLY A 35 10.66 -8.80 4.62
N ASP A 36 11.35 -7.75 5.08
CA ASP A 36 10.80 -6.38 5.06
C ASP A 36 10.33 -5.98 3.65
N PRO A 37 9.17 -5.32 3.46
CA PRO A 37 8.80 -4.71 2.18
C PRO A 37 9.80 -3.62 1.77
N ALA A 38 10.97 -4.02 1.28
CA ALA A 38 11.92 -3.13 0.66
C ALA A 38 11.49 -2.89 -0.79
N LEU A 39 11.63 -1.64 -1.24
CA LEU A 39 11.41 -1.22 -2.64
C LEU A 39 12.51 -1.79 -3.54
N GLU A 40 12.52 -3.12 -3.70
CA GLU A 40 13.53 -3.85 -4.44
C GLU A 40 13.17 -3.90 -5.93
N ILE A 41 14.16 -3.58 -6.77
CA ILE A 41 14.06 -3.71 -8.22
C ILE A 41 13.99 -5.19 -8.60
N GLY A 42 13.11 -5.53 -9.53
CA GLY A 42 12.93 -6.92 -9.96
C GLY A 42 12.05 -7.76 -9.04
N ALA A 43 11.64 -7.23 -7.88
CA ALA A 43 10.68 -7.92 -7.02
C ALA A 43 9.26 -7.86 -7.63
N PRO A 44 8.46 -8.93 -7.50
CA PRO A 44 7.09 -8.96 -7.99
C PRO A 44 6.16 -8.14 -7.08
N TRP A 45 5.31 -7.33 -7.72
CA TRP A 45 4.23 -6.57 -7.10
C TRP A 45 2.88 -7.08 -7.57
N GLU A 46 1.90 -7.07 -6.67
CA GLU A 46 0.49 -7.11 -7.08
C GLU A 46 0.03 -5.68 -7.41
N ALA A 47 -0.55 -5.52 -8.60
CA ALA A 47 -0.99 -4.24 -9.12
C ALA A 47 -2.34 -4.33 -9.83
N LEU A 48 -3.09 -3.23 -9.85
CA LEU A 48 -4.23 -3.06 -10.75
C LEU A 48 -3.75 -2.46 -12.08
N VAL A 49 -4.04 -3.15 -13.18
CA VAL A 49 -3.60 -2.76 -14.53
C VAL A 49 -4.79 -2.47 -15.43
N ARG A 50 -4.77 -1.33 -16.14
CA ARG A 50 -5.81 -0.92 -17.08
C ARG A 50 -5.19 -0.47 -18.41
N PRO A 51 -5.56 -1.05 -19.56
CA PRO A 51 -6.47 -2.18 -19.77
C PRO A 51 -5.76 -3.54 -19.62
N SER A 52 -5.90 -4.23 -18.47
CA SER A 52 -5.28 -5.54 -18.20
C SER A 52 -5.52 -6.58 -19.31
N ARG A 53 -6.75 -6.71 -19.82
CA ARG A 53 -7.09 -7.70 -20.88
C ARG A 53 -6.30 -7.55 -22.18
N ARG A 54 -5.72 -6.37 -22.45
CA ARG A 54 -4.93 -6.08 -23.66
C ARG A 54 -3.41 -6.21 -23.43
N LEU A 55 -3.01 -6.64 -22.24
CA LEU A 55 -1.61 -6.73 -21.81
C LEU A 55 -1.30 -8.18 -21.42
N PRO A 56 -0.92 -9.05 -22.38
CA PRO A 56 -0.49 -10.40 -22.06
C PRO A 56 0.79 -10.40 -21.19
N PRO A 57 1.06 -11.49 -20.45
CA PRO A 57 2.33 -11.66 -19.74
C PRO A 57 3.55 -11.42 -20.67
N GLY A 58 4.58 -10.77 -20.15
CA GLY A 58 5.76 -10.29 -20.89
C GLY A 58 5.57 -8.95 -21.60
N SER A 59 4.41 -8.29 -21.46
CA SER A 59 4.22 -6.94 -22.02
C SER A 59 5.08 -5.93 -21.27
N GLU A 60 5.94 -5.21 -21.97
CA GLU A 60 6.69 -4.09 -21.43
C GLU A 60 5.94 -2.76 -21.58
N LEU A 61 5.98 -1.96 -20.51
CA LEU A 61 5.42 -0.63 -20.41
C LEU A 61 6.51 0.34 -19.95
N SER A 62 6.65 1.49 -20.61
CA SER A 62 7.63 2.53 -20.25
C SER A 62 7.01 3.92 -20.25
N ILE A 63 7.75 4.88 -19.70
CA ILE A 63 7.38 6.30 -19.74
C ILE A 63 7.38 6.78 -21.18
N GLY A 64 6.28 7.38 -21.62
CA GLY A 64 6.14 7.89 -22.99
C GLY A 64 6.00 6.80 -24.08
N GLY A 65 6.40 5.56 -23.79
CA GLY A 65 6.40 4.43 -24.73
C GLY A 65 7.64 4.40 -25.62
N ASP A 66 8.66 5.20 -25.29
CA ASP A 66 9.94 5.20 -25.99
C ASP A 66 10.82 4.07 -25.43
N PRO A 67 11.25 3.08 -26.25
CA PRO A 67 12.14 2.01 -25.81
C PRO A 67 13.54 2.50 -25.37
N LEU A 68 13.93 3.73 -25.72
CA LEU A 68 15.20 4.34 -25.32
C LEU A 68 15.10 5.04 -23.96
N VAL A 69 13.89 5.40 -23.52
CA VAL A 69 13.65 6.00 -22.20
C VAL A 69 13.31 4.88 -21.22
N ARG A 70 14.33 4.40 -20.51
CA ARG A 70 14.27 3.24 -19.60
C ARG A 70 14.34 3.63 -18.11
N ASP A 71 14.08 4.90 -17.78
CA ASP A 71 14.10 5.41 -16.41
C ASP A 71 13.20 4.58 -15.46
N LEU A 72 12.03 4.16 -15.96
CA LEU A 72 11.14 3.22 -15.29
C LEU A 72 10.45 2.33 -16.33
N VAL A 73 10.64 1.01 -16.17
CA VAL A 73 10.01 -0.02 -16.99
C VAL A 73 9.18 -0.93 -16.10
N VAL A 74 7.98 -1.28 -16.57
CA VAL A 74 7.10 -2.24 -15.93
C VAL A 74 6.83 -3.39 -16.88
N GLU A 75 7.14 -4.61 -16.46
CA GLU A 75 6.75 -5.84 -17.17
C GLU A 75 5.49 -6.40 -16.54
N VAL A 76 4.50 -6.67 -17.37
CA VAL A 76 3.25 -7.30 -16.96
C VAL A 76 3.45 -8.81 -16.88
N GLY A 77 3.15 -9.40 -15.73
CA GLY A 77 3.18 -10.84 -15.48
C GLY A 77 1.79 -11.48 -15.43
N LEU A 78 1.65 -12.44 -14.51
CA LEU A 78 0.48 -13.30 -14.32
C LEU A 78 -0.83 -12.51 -14.15
N ASP A 79 -1.90 -12.99 -14.79
CA ASP A 79 -3.27 -12.49 -14.58
C ASP A 79 -3.90 -13.14 -13.35
N LEU A 80 -4.27 -12.31 -12.38
CA LEU A 80 -4.92 -12.72 -11.13
C LEU A 80 -6.44 -12.44 -11.15
N GLY A 81 -6.98 -12.06 -12.32
CA GLY A 81 -8.38 -11.74 -12.52
C GLY A 81 -8.74 -10.31 -12.12
N GLU A 82 -9.86 -9.82 -12.68
CA GLU A 82 -10.46 -8.53 -12.30
C GLU A 82 -9.52 -7.32 -12.45
N GLY A 83 -8.57 -7.40 -13.39
CA GLY A 83 -7.59 -6.34 -13.63
C GLY A 83 -6.34 -6.43 -12.76
N ARG A 84 -6.27 -7.39 -11.83
CA ARG A 84 -5.07 -7.64 -11.01
C ARG A 84 -4.01 -8.37 -11.80
N ARG A 85 -2.77 -7.93 -11.67
CA ARG A 85 -1.59 -8.50 -12.31
C ARG A 85 -0.45 -8.60 -11.32
N HIS A 86 0.38 -9.62 -11.49
CA HIS A 86 1.77 -9.48 -11.09
C HIS A 86 2.46 -8.52 -12.05
N VAL A 87 3.26 -7.61 -11.51
CA VAL A 87 4.13 -6.73 -12.29
C VAL A 87 5.50 -6.69 -11.67
N THR A 88 6.51 -6.49 -12.50
CA THR A 88 7.89 -6.30 -12.05
C THR A 88 8.39 -4.96 -12.57
N LEU A 89 9.18 -4.26 -11.75
CA LEU A 89 9.67 -2.92 -12.06
C LEU A 89 11.19 -2.90 -12.12
N TRP A 90 11.71 -2.14 -13.09
CA TRP A 90 13.13 -1.85 -13.25
C TRP A 90 13.35 -0.36 -13.47
N THR A 91 14.45 0.14 -12.95
CA THR A 91 14.91 1.51 -13.16
C THR A 91 16.34 1.50 -13.68
N SER A 92 16.72 2.55 -14.39
CA SER A 92 18.09 2.69 -14.92
C SER A 92 19.10 3.11 -13.86
N ASP A 93 18.67 3.77 -12.79
CA ASP A 93 19.50 4.34 -11.73
C ASP A 93 19.63 3.43 -10.48
N GLY A 94 18.86 2.34 -10.42
CA GLY A 94 18.87 1.43 -9.28
C GLY A 94 18.01 1.87 -8.09
N ASP A 95 17.32 3.02 -8.18
CA ASP A 95 16.49 3.56 -7.11
C ASP A 95 15.00 3.57 -7.50
N LEU A 96 14.28 2.55 -7.04
CA LEU A 96 12.85 2.41 -7.32
C LEU A 96 12.03 3.54 -6.69
N LEU A 97 12.37 4.00 -5.47
CA LEU A 97 11.61 5.06 -4.82
C LEU A 97 11.75 6.36 -5.60
N ALA A 98 12.98 6.74 -5.94
CA ALA A 98 13.23 7.96 -6.70
C ALA A 98 12.55 7.92 -8.07
N ALA A 99 12.51 6.77 -8.75
CA ALA A 99 11.78 6.63 -10.01
C ALA A 99 10.26 6.78 -9.82
N LEU A 100 9.68 6.20 -8.76
CA LEU A 100 8.27 6.38 -8.43
C LEU A 100 7.95 7.85 -8.08
N GLU A 101 8.83 8.57 -7.38
CA GLU A 101 8.66 9.99 -7.08
C GLU A 101 8.68 10.87 -8.34
N ARG A 102 9.53 10.53 -9.33
CA ARG A 102 9.61 11.27 -10.60
C ARG A 102 8.44 10.99 -11.55
N HIS A 103 7.99 9.73 -11.61
CA HIS A 103 7.10 9.26 -12.67
C HIS A 103 5.73 8.81 -12.19
N GLY A 104 5.58 8.58 -10.90
CA GLY A 104 4.34 8.15 -10.28
C GLY A 104 3.47 9.30 -9.83
N GLY A 105 2.18 9.01 -9.74
CA GLY A 105 1.17 9.88 -9.16
C GLY A 105 0.63 9.32 -7.86
N MET A 106 0.04 10.20 -7.05
CA MET A 106 -0.63 9.79 -5.82
C MET A 106 -1.78 8.82 -6.15
N PRO A 107 -1.77 7.60 -5.59
CA PRO A 107 -2.83 6.61 -5.79
C PRO A 107 -4.08 7.01 -4.99
N LEU A 108 -4.93 7.83 -5.60
CA LEU A 108 -6.20 8.24 -5.00
C LEU A 108 -7.27 7.16 -5.18
N PRO A 109 -8.06 6.84 -4.15
CA PRO A 109 -9.20 5.94 -4.28
C PRO A 109 -10.16 6.43 -5.38
N PRO A 110 -10.89 5.52 -6.05
CA PRO A 110 -11.69 5.86 -7.23
C PRO A 110 -12.82 6.87 -6.96
N TYR A 111 -13.22 7.04 -5.70
CA TYR A 111 -14.22 8.01 -5.27
C TYR A 111 -13.65 9.43 -5.04
N ILE A 112 -12.33 9.62 -5.12
CA ILE A 112 -11.69 10.94 -5.11
C ILE A 112 -11.39 11.31 -6.57
N GLU A 113 -12.24 12.14 -7.16
CA GLU A 113 -12.20 12.45 -8.59
C GLU A 113 -11.17 13.52 -8.97
N ALA A 114 -10.79 14.38 -8.03
CA ALA A 114 -9.84 15.47 -8.27
C ALA A 114 -8.41 15.06 -7.92
N ASP A 115 -7.46 15.39 -8.80
CA ASP A 115 -6.05 15.35 -8.47
C ASP A 115 -5.75 16.30 -7.29
N LEU A 116 -4.80 15.92 -6.45
CA LEU A 116 -4.37 16.76 -5.33
C LEU A 116 -3.36 17.80 -5.82
N ALA A 117 -3.63 19.07 -5.51
CA ALA A 117 -2.65 20.14 -5.69
C ALA A 117 -1.41 19.95 -4.79
N ASP A 118 -1.60 19.34 -3.62
CA ASP A 118 -0.56 19.01 -2.66
C ASP A 118 -0.68 17.53 -2.25
N PRO A 119 0.26 16.66 -2.66
CA PRO A 119 0.30 15.25 -2.28
C PRO A 119 0.40 15.01 -0.77
N GLU A 120 0.97 15.93 0.01
CA GLU A 120 1.09 15.78 1.48
C GLU A 120 -0.28 15.72 2.16
N ARG A 121 -1.32 16.28 1.54
CA ARG A 121 -2.70 16.21 2.07
C ARG A 121 -3.26 14.79 2.10
N TYR A 122 -2.63 13.85 1.40
CA TYR A 122 -2.98 12.43 1.46
C TYR A 122 -2.02 11.63 2.34
N GLN A 123 -1.24 12.29 3.18
CA GLN A 123 -0.36 11.65 4.15
C GLN A 123 -0.89 11.91 5.56
N THR A 124 -0.62 10.99 6.48
CA THR A 124 -0.91 11.25 7.89
C THR A 124 0.25 12.00 8.51
N VAL A 125 -0.02 12.79 9.56
CA VAL A 125 1.01 13.49 10.33
C VAL A 125 2.03 12.57 11.02
N PHE A 126 1.75 11.26 11.05
CA PHE A 126 2.63 10.24 11.63
C PHE A 126 3.35 9.41 10.56
N SER A 127 3.07 9.62 9.27
CA SER A 127 3.66 8.84 8.18
C SER A 127 5.15 9.13 8.01
N ASP A 128 5.95 8.08 7.89
CA ASP A 128 7.40 8.14 7.75
C ASP A 128 7.88 7.10 6.72
N ARG A 129 7.60 5.81 6.95
CA ARG A 129 8.10 4.70 6.12
C ARG A 129 7.32 4.53 4.80
N PRO A 130 7.93 4.72 3.61
CA PRO A 130 7.25 4.52 2.33
C PRO A 130 6.93 3.03 2.11
N ALA A 131 5.64 2.68 2.16
CA ALA A 131 5.24 1.27 2.06
C ALA A 131 3.80 1.05 1.59
N SER A 132 2.92 2.05 1.69
CA SER A 132 1.48 1.86 1.45
C SER A 132 1.03 2.36 0.09
N ALA A 133 0.06 1.67 -0.50
CA ALA A 133 -0.61 2.15 -1.71
C ALA A 133 -1.75 3.12 -1.41
N ALA A 134 -2.26 3.17 -0.18
CA ALA A 134 -3.27 4.13 0.22
C ALA A 134 -3.00 4.67 1.63
N ALA A 135 -3.52 5.86 1.91
CA ALA A 135 -3.44 6.44 3.22
C ALA A 135 -4.44 5.76 4.16
N PRO A 136 -4.10 5.54 5.43
CA PRO A 136 -5.09 5.20 6.44
C PRO A 136 -6.01 6.41 6.66
N THR A 137 -7.25 6.33 6.16
CA THR A 137 -8.25 7.41 6.14
C THR A 137 -8.56 8.00 7.51
N ALA A 138 -8.55 7.20 8.59
CA ALA A 138 -8.75 7.71 9.96
C ALA A 138 -7.63 8.65 10.43
N GLY A 139 -6.41 8.49 9.91
CA GLY A 139 -5.27 9.35 10.22
C GLY A 139 -5.26 10.68 9.48
N LEU A 140 -6.05 10.80 8.40
CA LEU A 140 -6.14 12.03 7.58
C LEU A 140 -6.97 13.14 8.24
N ILE A 141 -7.92 12.78 9.11
CA ILE A 141 -8.88 13.70 9.72
C ILE A 141 -8.40 14.19 11.11
N SER A 142 -7.27 13.69 11.61
CA SER A 142 -6.84 14.00 12.97
C SER A 142 -6.29 15.43 13.08
N PRO A 143 -6.87 16.31 13.94
CA PRO A 143 -6.30 17.62 14.24
C PRO A 143 -5.07 17.53 15.17
N MET A 144 -4.62 16.32 15.50
CA MET A 144 -3.50 16.11 16.41
C MET A 144 -2.18 16.33 15.66
N SER A 145 -1.55 17.49 15.86
CA SER A 145 -0.12 17.57 15.61
C SER A 145 0.62 16.60 16.55
N PRO A 146 1.74 15.98 16.14
CA PRO A 146 2.55 15.13 17.02
C PRO A 146 2.89 15.81 18.36
N HIS A 147 2.99 17.14 18.35
CA HIS A 147 3.23 17.98 19.52
C HIS A 147 2.04 18.11 20.48
N ARG A 148 0.80 17.97 19.99
CA ARG A 148 -0.41 17.98 20.84
C ARG A 148 -0.63 16.67 21.59
N CYS A 149 -0.02 15.56 21.16
CA CYS A 149 -0.04 14.33 21.93
C CYS A 149 0.69 14.45 23.28
N GLY A 150 1.63 15.39 23.44
CA GLY A 150 2.24 15.69 24.75
C GLY A 150 1.25 16.25 25.78
N VAL A 151 0.08 16.73 25.34
CA VAL A 151 -1.02 17.19 26.20
C VAL A 151 -1.86 16.01 26.73
N CYS A 152 -1.85 14.88 26.02
CA CYS A 152 -2.41 13.63 26.49
C CYS A 152 -1.36 12.92 27.35
N ARG A 153 -1.66 12.58 28.61
CA ARG A 153 -0.74 11.89 29.55
C ARG A 153 -0.34 10.46 29.13
N GLY A 154 -0.53 10.08 27.86
CA GLY A 154 -0.32 8.75 27.32
C GLY A 154 0.90 8.65 26.41
N ARG A 155 1.31 7.41 26.13
CA ARG A 155 2.42 7.08 25.23
C ARG A 155 1.90 6.88 23.82
N VAL A 156 2.56 7.48 22.83
CA VAL A 156 2.27 7.23 21.41
C VAL A 156 3.20 6.14 20.93
N GLU A 157 2.63 5.00 20.55
CA GLU A 157 3.34 3.87 19.95
C GLU A 157 2.99 3.77 18.48
N ARG A 158 3.96 3.37 17.65
CA ARG A 158 3.80 3.24 16.20
C ARG A 158 3.56 1.79 15.79
N LEU A 159 2.85 1.61 14.70
CA LEU A 159 2.73 0.35 13.99
C LEU A 159 2.83 0.62 12.49
N GLU A 160 3.29 -0.39 11.77
CA GLU A 160 3.21 -0.40 10.32
C GLU A 160 1.92 -1.11 9.92
N LEU A 161 1.07 -0.46 9.13
CA LEU A 161 -0.06 -1.07 8.45
C LEU A 161 0.01 -0.68 6.97
N VAL A 162 0.32 -1.66 6.13
CA VAL A 162 0.35 -1.51 4.67
C VAL A 162 -1.06 -1.67 4.15
N VAL A 163 -1.65 -0.54 3.75
CA VAL A 163 -2.98 -0.51 3.13
C VAL A 163 -2.85 -0.82 1.64
N GLY A 164 -3.56 -1.84 1.19
CA GLY A 164 -3.44 -2.42 -0.15
C GLY A 164 -4.68 -2.24 -1.03
N LEU A 165 -4.98 -3.30 -1.80
CA LEU A 165 -5.89 -3.29 -2.94
C LEU A 165 -7.36 -2.95 -2.64
N ASP A 166 -7.88 -3.31 -1.47
CA ASP A 166 -9.31 -3.16 -1.14
C ASP A 166 -9.78 -1.72 -1.23
N THR A 167 -8.91 -0.77 -0.87
CA THR A 167 -9.24 0.66 -0.90
C THR A 167 -9.52 1.16 -2.32
N PHE A 168 -9.03 0.46 -3.35
CA PHE A 168 -9.18 0.84 -4.75
C PHE A 168 -10.29 0.09 -5.48
N ARG A 169 -10.99 -0.82 -4.78
CA ARG A 169 -12.06 -1.61 -5.36
C ARG A 169 -13.42 -1.15 -4.82
N PRO A 170 -14.42 -0.97 -5.70
CA PRO A 170 -15.79 -0.87 -5.24
C PRO A 170 -16.17 -2.15 -4.50
N VAL A 171 -16.93 -2.00 -3.42
CA VAL A 171 -17.62 -3.13 -2.79
C VAL A 171 -18.70 -3.59 -3.76
N THR A 172 -18.56 -4.80 -4.30
CA THR A 172 -19.47 -5.34 -5.32
C THR A 172 -20.48 -6.36 -4.77
N VAL A 173 -20.50 -6.59 -3.45
CA VAL A 173 -21.40 -7.53 -2.79
C VAL A 173 -22.66 -6.82 -2.30
N ALA A 174 -23.79 -7.52 -2.32
CA ALA A 174 -25.07 -7.01 -1.83
C ALA A 174 -25.15 -7.05 -0.29
N ASP A 175 -24.53 -8.06 0.33
CA ASP A 175 -24.39 -8.18 1.77
C ASP A 175 -22.92 -7.91 2.16
N LEU A 176 -22.71 -7.06 3.17
CA LEU A 176 -21.38 -6.73 3.66
C LEU A 176 -20.70 -7.92 4.36
N ASP A 177 -21.47 -8.84 4.93
CA ASP A 177 -20.92 -10.05 5.57
C ASP A 177 -20.28 -11.00 4.54
N ASP A 178 -20.71 -10.92 3.27
CA ASP A 178 -20.13 -11.65 2.15
C ASP A 178 -18.91 -10.95 1.54
N HIS A 179 -18.58 -9.74 2.00
CA HIS A 179 -17.42 -9.00 1.50
C HIS A 179 -16.11 -9.63 2.00
N ARG A 180 -15.44 -10.39 1.13
CA ARG A 180 -14.10 -10.88 1.41
C ARG A 180 -13.09 -9.74 1.26
N MET A 181 -12.69 -9.13 2.36
CA MET A 181 -11.56 -8.20 2.37
C MET A 181 -10.25 -8.94 2.06
N HIS A 182 -9.43 -8.36 1.19
CA HIS A 182 -8.06 -8.80 0.95
C HIS A 182 -7.21 -8.59 2.21
N ARG A 183 -6.05 -9.27 2.25
CA ARG A 183 -5.18 -9.22 3.43
C ARG A 183 -4.40 -7.91 3.46
N GLU A 184 -4.55 -7.15 4.53
CA GLU A 184 -3.63 -6.08 4.89
C GLU A 184 -2.43 -6.66 5.66
N ARG A 185 -1.25 -6.06 5.50
CA ARG A 185 -0.04 -6.45 6.23
C ARG A 185 0.23 -5.46 7.34
N TYR A 186 0.62 -5.96 8.49
CA TYR A 186 1.01 -5.11 9.60
C TYR A 186 2.25 -5.64 10.31
N ARG A 187 3.01 -4.72 10.91
CA ARG A 187 4.12 -5.02 11.81
C ARG A 187 3.98 -4.16 13.06
N VAL A 188 4.08 -4.80 14.21
CA VAL A 188 4.12 -4.13 15.51
C VAL A 188 5.37 -4.59 16.23
N ASP A 189 6.10 -3.67 16.84
CA ASP A 189 7.26 -4.01 17.67
C ASP A 189 6.81 -4.92 18.84
N PRO A 190 7.53 -6.03 19.11
CA PRO A 190 7.19 -6.94 20.20
C PRO A 190 7.07 -6.26 21.57
N THR A 191 7.88 -5.24 21.85
CA THR A 191 7.85 -4.48 23.11
C THR A 191 6.56 -3.66 23.24
N VAL A 192 6.05 -3.12 22.14
CA VAL A 192 4.75 -2.43 22.08
C VAL A 192 3.62 -3.42 22.34
N MET A 193 3.67 -4.60 21.71
CA MET A 193 2.70 -5.67 21.95
C MET A 193 2.68 -6.12 23.42
N GLU A 194 3.84 -6.24 24.04
CA GLU A 194 3.95 -6.60 25.46
C GLU A 194 3.37 -5.50 26.37
N ALA A 195 3.68 -4.22 26.09
CA ALA A 195 3.12 -3.11 26.83
C ALA A 195 1.58 -3.08 26.76
N CYS A 196 1.01 -3.35 25.58
CA CYS A 196 -0.44 -3.40 25.38
C CYS A 196 -1.15 -4.56 26.09
N ARG A 197 -0.43 -5.63 26.47
CA ARG A 197 -1.00 -6.77 27.21
C ARG A 197 -1.16 -6.50 28.71
N ARG A 198 -0.61 -5.39 29.22
CA ARG A 198 -0.71 -5.04 30.64
C ARG A 198 -2.15 -4.60 30.96
N PRO A 199 -2.78 -5.12 32.02
CA PRO A 199 -4.19 -4.87 32.33
C PRO A 199 -4.52 -3.41 32.68
N SER A 200 -3.51 -2.61 33.03
CA SER A 200 -3.64 -1.18 33.31
C SER A 200 -3.47 -0.27 32.08
N VAL A 201 -3.31 -0.84 30.88
CA VAL A 201 -3.09 -0.10 29.64
C VAL A 201 -4.35 -0.07 28.78
N MET A 202 -4.85 1.13 28.49
CA MET A 202 -5.89 1.35 27.50
C MET A 202 -5.24 1.66 26.14
N VAL A 203 -5.61 0.91 25.10
CA VAL A 203 -5.08 1.10 23.75
C VAL A 203 -6.16 1.74 22.88
N ALA A 204 -5.86 2.95 22.38
CA ALA A 204 -6.65 3.60 21.34
C ALA A 204 -5.93 3.46 19.99
N GLY A 205 -6.67 3.08 18.95
CA GLY A 205 -6.18 2.92 17.60
C GLY A 205 -6.67 4.01 16.66
N TRP A 206 -5.77 4.52 15.83
CA TRP A 206 -6.06 5.55 14.83
C TRP A 206 -5.69 4.99 13.44
N TRP A 207 -6.57 4.15 12.91
CA TRP A 207 -6.47 3.51 11.58
C TRP A 207 -7.90 3.23 11.06
N PRO A 208 -8.08 2.95 9.76
CA PRO A 208 -9.40 3.02 9.09
C PRO A 208 -10.48 2.10 9.67
N TRP A 209 -10.07 1.01 10.30
CA TRP A 209 -10.95 -0.05 10.76
C TRP A 209 -10.87 -0.19 12.27
N GLY A 210 -11.98 -0.02 12.98
CA GLY A 210 -12.06 -0.32 14.41
C GLY A 210 -11.67 -1.78 14.65
N LEU A 211 -10.39 -2.03 14.94
CA LEU A 211 -9.88 -3.37 15.20
C LEU A 211 -10.53 -3.89 16.49
N PRO A 212 -10.93 -5.16 16.55
CA PRO A 212 -11.43 -5.73 17.79
C PRO A 212 -10.36 -5.59 18.89
N PRO A 213 -10.78 -5.45 20.17
CA PRO A 213 -9.85 -5.34 21.28
C PRO A 213 -8.81 -6.45 21.22
N LEU A 214 -7.55 -6.10 21.56
CA LEU A 214 -6.34 -6.92 21.40
C LEU A 214 -6.47 -8.38 21.91
N GLY A 215 -7.44 -8.66 22.78
CA GLY A 215 -7.79 -10.01 23.24
C GLY A 215 -8.24 -11.00 22.15
N ARG A 216 -8.68 -10.55 20.96
CA ARG A 216 -9.05 -11.44 19.83
C ARG A 216 -7.90 -11.74 18.86
N TRP A 217 -6.69 -11.23 19.09
CA TRP A 217 -5.55 -11.46 18.19
C TRP A 217 -4.85 -12.81 18.44
N ASN A 218 -5.19 -13.48 19.54
CA ASN A 218 -4.56 -14.74 19.95
C ASN A 218 -5.12 -16.00 19.26
N GLN A 219 -6.06 -15.87 18.31
CA GLN A 219 -6.72 -17.01 17.65
C GLN A 219 -6.42 -17.19 16.14
N ARG A 220 -5.66 -16.30 15.50
CA ARG A 220 -5.19 -16.53 14.13
C ARG A 220 -3.67 -16.43 14.10
N ARG A 221 -3.01 -17.38 14.76
CA ARG A 221 -1.61 -17.70 14.44
C ARG A 221 -1.57 -18.05 12.96
N GLY A 222 -0.70 -17.38 12.21
CA GLY A 222 -0.23 -17.91 10.93
C GLY A 222 0.24 -19.33 11.20
N SER A 223 -0.38 -20.31 10.55
CA SER A 223 0.16 -21.64 10.42
C SER A 223 1.51 -21.49 9.73
N ALA A 224 2.58 -21.69 10.50
CA ALA A 224 3.87 -22.03 9.93
C ALA A 224 3.69 -23.31 9.10
N PRO A 225 4.26 -23.41 7.89
CA PRO A 225 4.31 -24.68 7.20
C PRO A 225 5.23 -25.61 8.01
N THR A 226 4.65 -26.67 8.55
CA THR A 226 5.38 -27.88 8.94
C THR A 226 5.59 -28.72 7.69
N ASP A 227 6.87 -28.97 7.37
CA ASP A 227 7.47 -29.89 6.39
C ASP A 227 6.94 -29.90 4.93
#